data_AF-A0A965VN81-F1
#
_entry.id   AF-A0A965VN81-F1
#
_cell.length_a   1.000
_cell.length_b   1.000
_cell.length_c   1.000
_cell.angle_alpha   90.00
_cell.angle_beta   90.00
_cell.angle_gamma   90.00
#
_symmetry.space_group_name_H-M   'P 1'
#
loop_
_entity.id
_entity.type
_entity.pdbx_description
1 polymer ?
#
loop_
_entity_poly.entity_id
_entity_poly.type
_entity_poly.pdbx_seq_one_letter_code
_entity_poly.pdbx_strand_id
1 'polypeptide(L)'
;MVVLVALGLALTATLAGMVLLGESWFQLILAATLGIVFTQFAFLAHEASHRQVFTSGRRNDRLGKIVATLVVGMSYSWWMTKHTRHHQNPNQIGKDPDVAYDTIAFTVESAAAQRGFKAWIVQRQGWLFFPLLLLEGINLHYISIRTLVTDKTIKGRWLELGMIVARVSAVVFMLFWFLPVGMAFAFLGVQLAVFG
;
A
#
# COMPACT_ATOMS: atom_id res chain seq x y z
N MET A 1 19.26 -4.14 -10.82
CA MET A 1 19.86 -2.83 -10.42
C MET A 1 19.33 -1.66 -11.24
N VAL A 2 19.22 -1.77 -12.57
CA VAL A 2 18.70 -0.69 -13.44
C VAL A 2 17.34 -0.15 -12.97
N VAL A 3 16.38 -1.03 -12.67
CA VAL A 3 15.04 -0.63 -12.17
C VAL A 3 15.13 0.19 -10.88
N LEU A 4 15.94 -0.24 -9.91
CA LEU A 4 16.08 0.47 -8.63
C LEU A 4 16.66 1.87 -8.83
N VAL A 5 17.66 2.00 -9.71
CA VAL A 5 18.25 3.31 -10.06
C VAL A 5 17.21 4.19 -10.76
N ALA A 6 16.47 3.65 -11.73
CA ALA A 6 15.43 4.38 -12.45
C ALA A 6 14.32 4.87 -11.51
N LEU A 7 13.86 4.03 -10.57
CA LEU A 7 12.87 4.42 -9.57
C LEU A 7 13.41 5.46 -8.59
N GLY A 8 14.68 5.36 -8.17
CA GLY A 8 15.33 6.37 -7.33
C GLY A 8 15.45 7.72 -8.03
N LEU A 9 15.81 7.73 -9.31
CA LEU A 9 15.86 8.94 -10.14
C LEU A 9 14.46 9.52 -10.35
N ALA A 10 13.46 8.70 -10.66
CA ALA A 10 12.08 9.14 -10.82
C ALA A 10 11.55 9.78 -9.54
N LEU A 11 11.75 9.12 -8.38
CA LEU A 11 11.36 9.68 -7.07
C LEU A 11 12.05 11.03 -6.82
N THR A 12 13.36 11.10 -7.04
CA THR A 12 14.14 12.33 -6.82
C THR A 12 13.68 13.45 -7.75
N ALA A 13 13.44 13.14 -9.03
CA ALA A 13 12.96 14.09 -10.02
C ALA A 13 11.55 14.61 -9.69
N THR A 14 10.64 13.72 -9.24
CA THR A 14 9.31 14.12 -8.78
C THR A 14 9.39 15.05 -7.58
N LEU A 15 10.19 14.72 -6.56
CA LEU A 15 10.38 15.58 -5.38
C LEU A 15 11.03 16.93 -5.73
N ALA A 16 12.04 16.94 -6.60
CA ALA A 16 12.64 18.18 -7.09
C ALA A 16 11.61 19.02 -7.87
N GLY A 17 10.78 18.39 -8.71
CA GLY A 17 9.67 19.04 -9.40
C GLY A 17 8.66 19.67 -8.43
N MET A 18 8.36 19.01 -7.30
CA MET A 18 7.47 19.58 -6.29
C MET A 18 8.06 20.87 -5.72
N VAL A 19 9.35 20.87 -5.39
CA VAL A 19 10.04 22.07 -4.87
C VAL A 19 10.05 23.19 -5.92
N LEU A 20 10.39 22.88 -7.17
CA LEU A 20 10.49 23.86 -8.26
C LEU A 20 9.14 24.47 -8.66
N LEU A 21 8.05 23.69 -8.59
CA LEU A 21 6.70 24.18 -8.90
C LEU A 21 6.09 25.02 -7.78
N GLY A 22 6.50 24.82 -6.52
CA GLY A 22 5.97 25.56 -5.37
C GLY A 22 4.46 25.39 -5.19
N GLU A 23 3.78 26.45 -4.74
CA GLU A 23 2.33 26.44 -4.50
C GLU A 23 1.53 26.53 -5.81
N SER A 24 1.38 25.41 -6.50
CA SER A 24 0.71 25.33 -7.79
C SER A 24 -0.22 24.12 -7.89
N TRP A 25 -1.35 24.25 -8.57
CA TRP A 25 -2.25 23.11 -8.81
C TRP A 25 -1.63 22.01 -9.69
N PHE A 26 -0.53 22.31 -10.41
CA PHE A 26 0.26 21.28 -11.09
C PHE A 26 0.90 20.27 -10.12
N GLN A 27 0.92 20.54 -8.81
CA GLN A 27 1.27 19.56 -7.78
C GLN A 27 0.38 18.30 -7.84
N LEU A 28 -0.85 18.38 -8.35
CA LEU A 28 -1.72 17.20 -8.52
C LEU A 28 -1.19 16.22 -9.59
N ILE A 29 -0.50 16.72 -10.62
CA ILE A 29 0.18 15.86 -11.61
C ILE A 29 1.36 15.13 -10.95
N LEU A 30 2.11 15.83 -10.11
CA LEU A 30 3.19 15.23 -9.34
C LEU A 30 2.68 14.27 -8.28
N ALA A 31 1.50 14.52 -7.69
CA ALA A 31 0.82 13.56 -6.82
C ALA A 31 0.50 12.26 -7.55
N ALA A 32 -0.07 12.33 -8.75
CA ALA A 32 -0.35 11.14 -9.55
C ALA A 32 0.95 10.42 -9.97
N THR A 33 1.97 11.17 -10.38
CA THR A 33 3.28 10.63 -10.77
C THR A 33 3.94 9.91 -9.60
N LEU A 34 3.95 10.54 -8.43
CA LEU A 34 4.49 9.95 -7.21
C LEU A 34 3.73 8.67 -6.83
N GLY A 35 2.41 8.65 -7.03
CA GLY A 35 1.59 7.45 -6.82
C GLY A 35 2.04 6.30 -7.71
N ILE A 36 2.20 6.55 -9.01
CA ILE A 36 2.72 5.55 -9.97
C ILE A 36 4.11 5.06 -9.55
N VAL A 37 5.01 5.97 -9.15
CA VAL A 37 6.36 5.61 -8.68
C VAL A 37 6.30 4.72 -7.43
N PHE A 38 5.43 5.01 -6.46
CA PHE A 38 5.25 4.17 -5.28
C PHE A 38 4.64 2.81 -5.63
N THR A 39 3.71 2.72 -6.59
CA THR A 39 3.21 1.44 -7.11
C THR A 39 4.35 0.60 -7.69
N GLN A 40 5.29 1.20 -8.42
CA GLN A 40 6.46 0.48 -8.93
C GLN A 40 7.40 0.03 -7.80
N PHE A 41 7.56 0.82 -6.74
CA PHE A 41 8.28 0.37 -5.55
C PHE A 41 7.56 -0.78 -4.84
N ALA A 42 6.22 -0.80 -4.81
CA ALA A 42 5.44 -1.92 -4.28
C ALA A 42 5.69 -3.20 -5.10
N PHE A 43 5.69 -3.11 -6.43
CA PHE A 43 6.10 -4.24 -7.27
C PHE A 43 7.55 -4.68 -7.02
N LEU A 44 8.49 -3.74 -6.85
CA LEU A 44 9.87 -4.10 -6.49
C LEU A 44 9.95 -4.85 -5.14
N ALA A 45 9.16 -4.42 -4.15
CA ALA A 45 9.07 -5.12 -2.86
C ALA A 45 8.43 -6.51 -3.00
N HIS A 46 7.46 -6.67 -3.91
CA HIS A 46 6.85 -7.94 -4.27
C HIS A 46 7.88 -8.90 -4.91
N GLU A 47 8.63 -8.46 -5.92
CA GLU A 47 9.67 -9.29 -6.54
C GLU A 47 10.79 -9.66 -5.54
N ALA A 48 11.14 -8.74 -4.64
CA ALA A 48 12.07 -9.03 -3.55
C ALA A 48 11.47 -10.07 -2.58
N SER A 49 10.16 -10.04 -2.33
CA SER A 49 9.47 -11.02 -1.50
C SER A 49 9.49 -12.43 -2.09
N HIS A 50 9.46 -12.54 -3.42
CA HIS A 50 9.68 -13.78 -4.16
C HIS A 50 11.15 -14.14 -4.34
N ARG A 51 12.07 -13.30 -3.82
CA ARG A 51 13.53 -13.45 -3.90
C ARG A 51 14.08 -13.44 -5.32
N GLN A 52 13.44 -12.68 -6.22
CA GLN A 52 13.79 -12.61 -7.64
C GLN A 52 14.68 -11.42 -8.01
N VAL A 53 14.97 -10.50 -7.07
CA VAL A 53 15.78 -9.31 -7.34
C VAL A 53 17.29 -9.58 -7.22
N PHE A 54 17.69 -10.34 -6.19
CA PHE A 54 19.08 -10.73 -5.97
C PHE A 54 19.23 -12.25 -5.91
N THR A 55 20.45 -12.74 -6.12
CA THR A 55 20.78 -14.17 -5.88
C THR A 55 20.70 -14.56 -4.40
N SER A 56 20.96 -13.61 -3.49
CA SER A 56 20.94 -13.85 -2.04
C SER A 56 19.57 -13.60 -1.44
N GLY A 57 18.96 -14.64 -0.86
CA GLY A 57 17.69 -14.52 -0.12
C GLY A 57 17.73 -13.46 0.98
N ARG A 58 18.81 -13.38 1.77
CA ARG A 58 18.95 -12.37 2.84
C ARG A 58 18.94 -10.93 2.30
N ARG A 59 19.50 -10.69 1.10
CA ARG A 59 19.50 -9.37 0.46
C ARG A 59 18.10 -9.01 -0.04
N ASN A 60 17.39 -9.98 -0.61
CA ASN A 60 15.99 -9.82 -1.00
C ASN A 60 15.09 -9.51 0.19
N ASP A 61 15.19 -10.31 1.27
CA ASP A 61 14.38 -10.12 2.48
C ASP A 61 14.62 -8.72 3.09
N ARG A 62 15.88 -8.23 3.09
CA ARG A 62 16.21 -6.87 3.53
C ARG A 62 15.64 -5.79 2.61
N LEU A 63 15.80 -5.95 1.29
CA LEU A 63 15.27 -5.00 0.32
C LEU A 63 13.74 -4.92 0.41
N GLY A 64 13.06 -6.07 0.37
CA GLY A 64 11.61 -6.16 0.46
C GLY A 64 11.09 -5.52 1.74
N LYS A 65 11.73 -5.79 2.89
CA LYS A 65 11.36 -5.16 4.16
C LYS A 65 11.50 -3.64 4.13
N ILE A 66 12.65 -3.13 3.70
CA ILE A 66 12.91 -1.68 3.64
C ILE A 66 11.93 -0.99 2.69
N VAL A 67 11.76 -1.51 1.48
CA VAL A 67 10.90 -0.89 0.47
C VAL A 67 9.42 -0.97 0.87
N ALA A 68 8.94 -2.13 1.31
CA ALA A 68 7.55 -2.30 1.74
C ALA A 68 7.19 -1.36 2.91
N THR A 69 8.10 -1.17 3.88
CA THR A 69 7.80 -0.37 5.08
C THR A 69 8.12 1.11 4.92
N LEU A 70 9.35 1.49 4.56
CA LEU A 70 9.79 2.89 4.50
C LEU A 70 9.33 3.63 3.24
N VAL A 71 9.09 2.92 2.13
CA VAL A 71 8.70 3.55 0.86
C VAL A 71 7.21 3.40 0.61
N VAL A 72 6.68 2.19 0.78
CA VAL A 72 5.26 1.86 0.50
C VAL A 72 4.37 2.09 1.73
N GLY A 73 4.90 1.90 2.96
CA GLY A 73 4.15 2.09 4.20
C GLY A 73 3.31 0.87 4.65
N MET A 74 3.66 -0.33 4.18
CA MET A 74 2.99 -1.59 4.50
C MET A 74 3.89 -2.50 5.36
N SER A 75 3.32 -3.28 6.27
CA SER A 75 4.08 -4.30 7.01
C SER A 75 4.51 -5.41 6.07
N TYR A 76 5.83 -5.58 5.96
CA TYR A 76 6.43 -6.69 5.23
C TYR A 76 6.06 -8.03 5.85
N SER A 77 6.07 -8.12 7.19
CA SER A 77 5.75 -9.38 7.87
C SER A 77 4.31 -9.82 7.65
N TRP A 78 3.34 -8.91 7.79
CA TRP A 78 1.93 -9.21 7.48
C TRP A 78 1.76 -9.63 6.01
N TRP A 79 2.32 -8.84 5.09
CA TRP A 79 2.23 -9.10 3.66
C TRP A 79 2.79 -10.47 3.31
N MET A 80 3.99 -10.81 3.77
CA MET A 80 4.61 -12.11 3.51
C MET A 80 3.76 -13.28 3.97
N THR A 81 3.11 -13.19 5.14
CA THR A 81 2.23 -14.25 5.63
C THR A 81 0.99 -14.41 4.76
N LYS A 82 0.29 -13.31 4.46
CA LYS A 82 -0.92 -13.28 3.62
C LYS A 82 -0.63 -13.77 2.21
N HIS A 83 0.38 -13.16 1.58
CA HIS A 83 0.80 -13.41 0.20
C HIS A 83 1.29 -14.84 -0.03
N THR A 84 2.07 -15.39 0.90
CA THR A 84 2.53 -16.79 0.81
C THR A 84 1.36 -17.77 0.82
N ARG A 85 0.36 -17.55 1.69
CA ARG A 85 -0.82 -18.42 1.77
C ARG A 85 -1.66 -18.37 0.50
N HIS A 86 -1.84 -17.18 -0.07
CA HIS A 86 -2.51 -17.00 -1.34
C HIS A 86 -1.80 -17.79 -2.45
N HIS A 87 -0.49 -17.60 -2.64
CA HIS A 87 0.26 -18.31 -3.68
C HIS A 87 0.33 -19.84 -3.49
N GLN A 88 0.24 -20.33 -2.25
CA GLN A 88 0.20 -21.78 -1.99
C GLN A 88 -1.15 -22.41 -2.32
N ASN A 89 -2.25 -21.68 -2.19
CA ASN A 89 -3.61 -22.22 -2.36
C ASN A 89 -4.55 -21.20 -3.03
N PRO A 90 -4.21 -20.66 -4.22
CA PRO A 90 -4.92 -19.52 -4.78
C PRO A 90 -6.39 -19.85 -5.05
N ASN A 91 -7.28 -18.93 -4.70
CA ASN A 91 -8.74 -19.07 -4.84
C ASN A 91 -9.34 -20.29 -4.13
N GLN A 92 -8.65 -20.85 -3.14
CA GLN A 92 -9.16 -21.98 -2.36
C GLN A 92 -9.83 -21.50 -1.07
N ILE A 93 -11.15 -21.69 -0.98
CA ILE A 93 -11.97 -21.34 0.18
C ILE A 93 -11.40 -21.98 1.45
N GLY A 94 -11.30 -21.18 2.52
CA GLY A 94 -10.79 -21.61 3.82
C GLY A 94 -9.26 -21.64 3.93
N LYS A 95 -8.52 -21.45 2.83
CA LYS A 95 -7.05 -21.43 2.84
C LYS A 95 -6.49 -20.09 2.39
N ASP A 96 -6.98 -19.59 1.26
CA ASP A 96 -6.60 -18.31 0.68
C ASP A 96 -7.28 -17.16 1.43
N PRO A 97 -6.50 -16.27 2.09
CA PRO A 97 -7.08 -15.10 2.74
C PRO A 97 -7.73 -14.11 1.76
N ASP A 98 -7.41 -14.15 0.47
CA ASP A 98 -7.85 -13.14 -0.50
C ASP A 98 -9.30 -13.34 -0.97
N VAL A 99 -9.82 -14.56 -0.83
CA VAL A 99 -11.23 -14.89 -1.12
C VAL A 99 -12.09 -14.97 0.15
N ALA A 100 -11.50 -14.71 1.32
CA ALA A 100 -12.24 -14.61 2.57
C ALA A 100 -13.11 -13.33 2.55
N TYR A 101 -14.33 -13.43 3.07
CA TYR A 101 -15.20 -12.26 3.14
C TYR A 101 -14.66 -11.21 4.11
N ASP A 102 -14.56 -9.97 3.63
CA ASP A 102 -14.34 -8.77 4.45
C ASP A 102 -15.36 -7.69 4.06
N THR A 103 -15.19 -7.14 2.85
CA THR A 103 -16.11 -6.15 2.25
C THR A 103 -16.78 -6.69 0.98
N ILE A 104 -16.05 -7.45 0.17
CA ILE A 104 -16.49 -8.04 -1.09
C ILE A 104 -16.81 -9.52 -0.87
N ALA A 105 -17.92 -10.00 -1.45
CA ALA A 105 -18.29 -11.40 -1.42
C ALA A 105 -17.85 -12.11 -2.70
N PHE A 106 -16.99 -13.12 -2.54
CA PHE A 106 -16.53 -13.99 -3.63
C PHE A 106 -17.34 -15.29 -3.76
N THR A 107 -18.23 -15.59 -2.79
CA THR A 107 -19.08 -16.78 -2.81
C THR A 107 -20.55 -16.43 -2.57
N VAL A 108 -21.45 -17.28 -3.07
CA VAL A 108 -22.90 -17.12 -2.91
C VAL A 108 -23.29 -17.19 -1.44
N GLU A 109 -22.66 -18.06 -0.67
CA GLU A 109 -22.89 -18.24 0.77
C GLU A 109 -22.48 -16.99 1.54
N SER A 110 -21.31 -16.42 1.21
CA SER A 110 -20.82 -15.18 1.82
C SER A 110 -21.74 -14.00 1.50
N ALA A 111 -22.26 -13.94 0.27
CA ALA A 111 -23.21 -12.90 -0.14
C ALA A 111 -24.56 -13.05 0.57
N ALA A 112 -25.11 -14.26 0.63
CA ALA A 112 -26.39 -14.57 1.28
C ALA A 112 -26.35 -14.35 2.80
N ALA A 113 -25.18 -14.49 3.43
CA ALA A 113 -24.99 -14.24 4.85
C ALA A 113 -25.05 -12.75 5.23
N GLN A 114 -24.85 -11.82 4.28
CA GLN A 114 -24.81 -10.39 4.60
C GLN A 114 -26.21 -9.83 4.87
N ARG A 115 -26.27 -8.87 5.80
CA ARG A 115 -27.49 -8.16 6.17
C ARG A 115 -27.27 -6.65 6.25
N GLY A 116 -28.35 -5.88 6.18
CA GLY A 116 -28.34 -4.43 6.32
C GLY A 116 -27.44 -3.74 5.28
N PHE A 117 -26.62 -2.81 5.75
CA PHE A 117 -25.74 -2.02 4.87
C PHE A 117 -24.71 -2.86 4.10
N LYS A 118 -24.17 -3.92 4.72
CA LYS A 118 -23.24 -4.83 4.04
C LYS A 118 -23.91 -5.58 2.88
N ALA A 119 -25.16 -6.01 3.05
CA ALA A 119 -25.93 -6.62 1.97
C ALA A 119 -26.15 -5.64 0.81
N TRP A 120 -26.44 -4.37 1.13
CA TRP A 120 -26.59 -3.31 0.13
C TRP A 120 -25.30 -3.10 -0.68
N ILE A 121 -24.13 -3.12 -0.03
CA ILE A 121 -22.82 -3.07 -0.69
C ILE A 121 -22.63 -4.30 -1.59
N VAL A 122 -22.79 -5.52 -1.05
CA VAL A 122 -22.55 -6.76 -1.79
C VAL A 122 -23.44 -6.87 -3.03
N GLN A 123 -24.72 -6.48 -2.94
CA GLN A 123 -25.64 -6.46 -4.10
C GLN A 123 -25.20 -5.50 -5.21
N ARG A 124 -24.38 -4.50 -4.88
CA ARG A 124 -23.86 -3.46 -5.79
C ARG A 124 -22.35 -3.53 -5.97
N GLN A 125 -21.72 -4.61 -5.51
CA GLN A 125 -20.26 -4.67 -5.39
C GLN A 125 -19.55 -4.49 -6.73
N GLY A 126 -20.16 -4.90 -7.85
CA GLY A 126 -19.58 -4.67 -9.19
C GLY A 126 -19.33 -3.19 -9.51
N TRP A 127 -20.23 -2.29 -9.06
CA TRP A 127 -20.06 -0.85 -9.23
C TRP A 127 -19.28 -0.22 -8.09
N LEU A 128 -19.53 -0.67 -6.85
CA LEU A 128 -18.89 -0.14 -5.65
C LEU A 128 -17.43 -0.57 -5.49
N PHE A 129 -16.98 -1.61 -6.19
CA PHE A 129 -15.59 -2.06 -6.16
C PHE A 129 -14.61 -0.92 -6.48
N PHE A 130 -14.84 -0.16 -7.56
CA PHE A 130 -13.92 0.91 -7.96
C PHE A 130 -13.86 2.08 -6.97
N PRO A 131 -14.99 2.63 -6.48
CA PRO A 131 -14.93 3.64 -5.42
C PRO A 131 -14.33 3.13 -4.11
N LEU A 132 -14.60 1.88 -3.74
CA LEU A 132 -14.01 1.27 -2.53
C LEU A 132 -12.50 1.05 -2.68
N LEU A 133 -12.02 0.79 -3.90
CA LEU A 133 -10.59 0.61 -4.16
C LEU A 133 -9.77 1.86 -3.82
N LEU A 134 -10.35 3.06 -3.96
CA LEU A 134 -9.70 4.32 -3.54
C LEU A 134 -9.39 4.38 -2.03
N LEU A 135 -9.99 3.49 -1.24
CA LEU A 135 -9.79 3.37 0.20
C LEU A 135 -8.88 2.21 0.59
N GLU A 136 -8.43 1.39 -0.36
CA GLU A 136 -7.66 0.19 -0.06
C GLU A 136 -6.30 0.54 0.57
N GLY A 137 -5.67 1.65 0.18
CA GLY A 137 -4.41 2.08 0.77
C GLY A 137 -4.54 2.41 2.25
N ILE A 138 -5.68 2.99 2.65
CA ILE A 138 -6.00 3.23 4.05
C ILE A 138 -6.19 1.88 4.77
N ASN A 139 -6.90 0.95 4.15
CA ASN A 139 -7.11 -0.39 4.70
C ASN A 139 -5.77 -1.14 4.90
N LEU A 140 -4.87 -1.09 3.92
CA LEU A 140 -3.55 -1.70 3.98
C LEU A 140 -2.66 -1.10 5.07
N HIS A 141 -2.67 0.23 5.24
CA HIS A 141 -1.99 0.88 6.36
C HIS A 141 -2.60 0.47 7.71
N TYR A 142 -3.93 0.45 7.81
CA TYR A 142 -4.64 0.05 9.02
C TYR A 142 -4.30 -1.39 9.42
N ILE A 143 -4.42 -2.34 8.49
CA ILE A 143 -4.10 -3.75 8.74
C ILE A 143 -2.62 -3.91 9.12
N SER A 144 -1.72 -3.23 8.43
CA SER A 144 -0.28 -3.25 8.73
C SER A 144 0.01 -2.81 10.18
N ILE A 145 -0.52 -1.66 10.59
CA ILE A 145 -0.33 -1.13 11.94
C ILE A 145 -0.99 -2.05 12.97
N ARG A 146 -2.26 -2.44 12.73
CA ARG A 146 -3.00 -3.34 13.62
C ARG A 146 -2.22 -4.63 13.86
N THR A 147 -1.79 -5.30 12.80
CA THR A 147 -1.03 -6.56 12.90
C THR A 147 0.25 -6.39 13.70
N LEU A 148 1.04 -5.34 13.46
CA LEU A 148 2.30 -5.11 14.18
C LEU A 148 2.07 -4.80 15.67
N VAL A 149 0.97 -4.14 16.01
CA VAL A 149 0.60 -3.83 17.40
C VAL A 149 0.06 -5.07 18.12
N THR A 150 -0.81 -5.84 17.48
CA THR A 150 -1.53 -6.95 18.13
C THR A 150 -0.77 -8.27 18.13
N ASP A 151 -0.04 -8.57 17.06
CA ASP A 151 0.71 -9.83 16.95
C ASP A 151 2.11 -9.69 17.55
N LYS A 152 2.27 -10.22 18.77
CA LYS A 152 3.52 -10.19 19.53
C LYS A 152 4.55 -11.22 19.03
N THR A 153 4.17 -12.14 18.13
CA THR A 153 5.06 -13.18 17.62
C THR A 153 5.96 -12.68 16.47
N ILE A 154 5.59 -11.55 15.85
CA ILE A 154 6.34 -10.95 14.74
C ILE A 154 7.69 -10.41 15.23
N LYS A 155 8.77 -11.03 14.76
CA LYS A 155 10.14 -10.59 15.04
C LYS A 155 10.43 -9.25 14.36
N GLY A 156 10.89 -8.28 15.14
CA GLY A 156 11.21 -6.94 14.63
C GLY A 156 9.98 -6.06 14.35
N ARG A 157 8.82 -6.37 14.94
CA ARG A 157 7.57 -5.62 14.73
C ARG A 157 7.69 -4.11 14.98
N TRP A 158 8.47 -3.71 15.99
CA TRP A 158 8.69 -2.29 16.31
C TRP A 158 9.56 -1.57 15.29
N LEU A 159 10.48 -2.29 14.64
CA LEU A 159 11.27 -1.72 13.55
C LEU A 159 10.36 -1.46 12.33
N GLU A 160 9.52 -2.44 11.94
CA GLU A 160 8.55 -2.22 10.86
C GLU A 160 7.56 -1.11 11.19
N LEU A 161 7.02 -1.09 12.41
CA LEU A 161 6.10 -0.04 12.83
C LEU A 161 6.75 1.34 12.81
N GLY A 162 7.97 1.45 13.35
CA GLY A 162 8.73 2.70 13.34
C GLY A 162 9.00 3.20 11.92
N MET A 163 9.33 2.30 10.99
CA MET A 163 9.52 2.64 9.57
C MET A 163 8.23 3.15 8.92
N ILE A 164 7.10 2.47 9.15
CA ILE A 164 5.80 2.89 8.60
C ILE A 164 5.37 4.24 9.19
N VAL A 165 5.46 4.40 10.51
CA VAL A 165 5.10 5.66 11.19
C VAL A 165 6.00 6.81 10.72
N ALA A 166 7.31 6.58 10.63
CA ALA A 166 8.24 7.59 10.12
C ALA A 166 7.88 8.00 8.70
N ARG A 167 7.57 7.04 7.83
CA ARG A 167 7.15 7.30 6.44
C ARG A 167 5.85 8.09 6.38
N VAL A 168 4.78 7.64 7.02
CA VAL A 168 3.47 8.31 6.99
C VAL A 168 3.59 9.73 7.56
N SER A 169 4.29 9.87 8.69
CA SER A 169 4.53 11.17 9.32
C SER A 169 5.34 12.10 8.41
N ALA A 170 6.38 11.61 7.76
CA ALA A 170 7.20 12.41 6.86
C ALA A 170 6.41 12.91 5.65
N VAL A 171 5.57 12.06 5.03
CA VAL A 171 4.74 12.47 3.88
C VAL A 171 3.70 13.51 4.31
N VAL A 172 2.96 13.25 5.39
CA VAL A 172 1.94 14.19 5.88
C VAL A 172 2.60 15.50 6.28
N PHE A 173 3.66 15.46 7.09
CA PHE A 173 4.38 16.66 7.51
C PHE A 173 4.88 17.46 6.31
N MET A 174 5.55 16.82 5.35
CA MET A 174 6.06 17.48 4.15
C MET A 174 4.94 18.21 3.39
N LEU A 175 3.80 17.56 3.17
CA LEU A 175 2.69 18.15 2.40
C LEU A 175 2.07 19.35 3.11
N PHE A 176 1.79 19.24 4.41
CA PHE A 176 1.17 20.33 5.17
C PHE A 176 2.14 21.45 5.56
N TRP A 177 3.45 21.17 5.53
CA TRP A 177 4.48 22.19 5.68
C TRP A 177 4.71 22.97 4.38
N PHE A 178 4.67 22.29 3.24
CA PHE A 178 5.06 22.86 1.95
C PHE A 178 3.89 23.42 1.12
N LEU A 179 2.66 22.93 1.31
CA LEU A 179 1.50 23.33 0.51
C LEU A 179 0.41 23.96 1.38
N PRO A 180 -0.41 24.89 0.83
CA PRO A 180 -1.64 25.33 1.46
C PRO A 180 -2.55 24.16 1.82
N VAL A 181 -3.22 24.24 2.97
CA VAL A 181 -4.02 23.14 3.56
C VAL A 181 -4.96 22.47 2.57
N GLY A 182 -5.71 23.24 1.77
CA GLY A 182 -6.63 22.69 0.77
C GLY A 182 -5.93 21.92 -0.34
N MET A 183 -4.75 22.38 -0.76
CA MET A 183 -3.94 21.74 -1.80
C MET A 183 -3.26 20.47 -1.26
N ALA A 184 -2.83 20.48 0.00
CA ALA A 184 -2.30 19.29 0.68
C ALA A 184 -3.35 18.16 0.77
N PHE A 185 -4.60 18.48 1.12
CA PHE A 185 -5.70 17.51 1.09
C PHE A 185 -6.01 17.01 -0.32
N ALA A 186 -6.03 17.89 -1.32
CA ALA A 186 -6.23 17.48 -2.71
C ALA A 186 -5.10 16.55 -3.20
N PHE A 187 -3.85 16.84 -2.83
CA PHE A 187 -2.69 15.99 -3.12
C PHE A 187 -2.86 14.59 -2.50
N LEU A 188 -3.24 14.52 -1.23
CA LEU A 188 -3.52 13.25 -0.54
C LEU A 188 -4.67 12.49 -1.21
N GLY A 189 -5.73 13.19 -1.66
CA GLY A 189 -6.83 12.57 -2.40
C GLY A 189 -6.36 11.91 -3.70
N VAL A 190 -5.50 12.57 -4.46
CA VAL A 190 -4.90 11.99 -5.68
C VAL A 190 -3.98 10.81 -5.34
N GLN A 191 -3.19 10.90 -4.26
CA GLN A 191 -2.37 9.78 -3.79
C GLN A 191 -3.22 8.55 -3.44
N LEU A 192 -4.31 8.73 -2.71
CA LEU A 192 -5.25 7.65 -2.39
C LEU A 192 -5.90 7.07 -3.64
N ALA A 193 -6.18 7.89 -4.66
CA ALA A 193 -6.81 7.41 -5.87
C ALA A 193 -5.86 6.63 -6.82
N VAL A 194 -4.56 6.94 -6.78
CA VAL A 194 -3.58 6.39 -7.75
C VAL A 194 -2.70 5.29 -7.15
N PHE A 195 -2.34 5.42 -5.88
CA PHE A 195 -1.47 4.49 -5.16
C PHE A 195 -2.19 3.74 -4.04
N GLY A 196 -3.26 4.33 -3.50
CA GLY A 196 -4.13 3.63 -2.57
C GLY A 196 -4.78 2.41 -3.20
#